data_AF-A0A2D6GMK8-F1
#
_entry.id   AF-A0A2D6GMK8-F1
#
_cell.length_a   1.000
_cell.length_b   1.000
_cell.length_c   1.000
_cell.angle_alpha   90.00
_cell.angle_beta   90.00
_cell.angle_gamma   90.00
#
_symmetry.space_group_name_H-M   'P 1'
#
loop_
_entity.id
_entity.type
_entity.pdbx_description
1 polymer ?
#
loop_
_entity_poly.entity_id
_entity_poly.type
_entity_poly.pdbx_seq_one_letter_code
_entity_poly.pdbx_strand_id
1 'polypeptide(L)'
;MMRVKDIVKVDGVWVYRIREEGEYGDEETRVKNSYSERDIPLHSVLVETLGFVKYVNHIKKMNKERVFWELPKVGNKYQKNVGRFFNTKYLKKVGIKDGIRKVSFHSFRHSVETHLTNHNINPRFIDYLQGHSQKGIGGNVYMKGIKPEVLMKECVDKIDWGIDWEKLKVNWKII
;
A
#
# COMPACT_ATOMS: atom_id res chain seq x y z
N MET A 1 -9.21 -2.09 -6.26
CA MET A 1 -7.89 -1.51 -6.65
C MET A 1 -7.93 -0.04 -6.29
N MET A 2 -6.81 0.51 -5.80
CA MET A 2 -6.71 1.89 -5.27
C MET A 2 -7.39 2.93 -6.15
N ARG A 3 -8.31 3.70 -5.56
CA ARG A 3 -8.98 4.83 -6.21
C ARG A 3 -8.31 6.14 -5.86
N VAL A 4 -8.54 7.15 -6.70
CA VAL A 4 -7.99 8.50 -6.44
C VAL A 4 -8.59 9.11 -5.17
N LYS A 5 -9.86 8.80 -4.86
CA LYS A 5 -10.55 9.30 -3.66
C LYS A 5 -10.04 8.68 -2.36
N ASP A 6 -9.37 7.53 -2.44
CA ASP A 6 -8.86 6.78 -1.28
C ASP A 6 -7.52 7.34 -0.76
N ILE A 7 -6.89 8.26 -1.51
CA ILE A 7 -5.67 8.95 -1.09
C ILE A 7 -6.05 10.28 -0.48
N VAL A 8 -6.03 10.35 0.84
CA VAL A 8 -6.55 11.47 1.62
C VAL A 8 -5.54 11.94 2.64
N LYS A 9 -5.71 13.17 3.12
CA LYS A 9 -4.90 13.74 4.20
C LYS A 9 -5.70 13.70 5.51
N VAL A 10 -5.16 13.05 6.53
CA VAL A 10 -5.78 12.89 7.86
C VAL A 10 -4.80 13.46 8.88
N ASP A 11 -5.21 14.50 9.61
CA ASP A 11 -4.38 15.15 10.64
C ASP A 11 -2.97 15.51 10.13
N GLY A 12 -2.88 16.01 8.91
CA GLY A 12 -1.61 16.38 8.29
C GLY A 12 -0.84 15.23 7.60
N VAL A 13 -1.24 13.98 7.80
CA VAL A 13 -0.59 12.79 7.22
C VAL A 13 -1.33 12.32 5.97
N TRP A 14 -0.60 12.10 4.88
CA TRP A 14 -1.18 11.44 3.70
C TRP A 14 -1.35 9.95 3.96
N VAL A 15 -2.54 9.42 3.67
CA VAL A 15 -2.86 8.01 3.86
C VAL A 15 -3.49 7.40 2.61
N TYR A 16 -3.27 6.11 2.42
CA TYR A 16 -4.16 5.28 1.63
C TYR A 16 -5.21 4.65 2.53
N ARG A 17 -6.46 5.10 2.37
CA ARG A 17 -7.63 4.62 3.10
C ARG A 17 -8.21 3.38 2.43
N ILE A 18 -8.35 2.30 3.19
CA ILE A 18 -8.99 1.07 2.75
C ILE A 18 -10.21 0.86 3.64
N ARG A 19 -11.42 0.91 3.07
CA ARG A 19 -12.70 0.69 3.75
C ARG A 19 -13.71 0.06 2.81
N GLU A 20 -14.74 -0.57 3.35
CA GLU A 20 -15.90 -0.96 2.53
C GLU A 20 -16.63 0.31 2.08
N GLU A 21 -17.02 0.36 0.81
CA GLU A 21 -17.83 1.45 0.28
C GLU A 21 -18.79 0.91 -0.79
N GLY A 22 -19.95 1.55 -0.91
CA GLY A 22 -21.04 1.15 -1.81
C GLY A 22 -22.30 0.75 -1.04
N GLU A 23 -23.37 0.49 -1.78
CA GLU A 23 -24.61 -0.02 -1.19
C GLU A 23 -24.50 -1.52 -0.91
N TYR A 24 -25.27 -2.01 0.06
CA TYR A 24 -25.28 -3.43 0.40
C TYR A 24 -25.75 -4.25 -0.82
N GLY A 25 -24.88 -5.15 -1.30
CA GLY A 25 -25.11 -5.92 -2.52
C GLY A 25 -24.56 -5.30 -3.80
N ASP A 26 -24.09 -4.04 -3.76
CA ASP A 26 -23.37 -3.36 -4.85
C ASP A 26 -22.15 -2.61 -4.30
N GLU A 27 -21.29 -3.33 -3.56
CA GLU A 27 -20.12 -2.73 -2.94
C GLU A 27 -19.07 -2.35 -3.99
N GLU A 28 -18.90 -1.05 -4.16
CA GLU A 28 -17.88 -0.45 -4.98
C GLU A 28 -16.45 -0.80 -4.55
N THR A 29 -16.21 -0.90 -3.23
CA THR A 29 -14.98 -1.37 -2.61
C THR A 29 -15.36 -2.38 -1.55
N ARG A 30 -14.90 -3.63 -1.71
CA ARG A 30 -15.16 -4.70 -0.77
C ARG A 30 -13.94 -5.03 0.06
N VAL A 31 -14.12 -5.14 1.38
CA VAL A 31 -13.09 -5.68 2.27
C VAL A 31 -13.50 -7.08 2.74
N LYS A 32 -12.54 -7.85 3.26
CA LYS A 32 -12.84 -9.23 3.72
C LYS A 32 -13.71 -9.22 4.98
N ASN A 33 -13.51 -8.21 5.84
CA ASN A 33 -14.23 -7.94 7.07
C ASN A 33 -13.89 -6.53 7.57
N SER A 34 -14.61 -6.02 8.58
CA SER A 34 -14.37 -4.70 9.17
C SER A 34 -12.95 -4.53 9.76
N TYR A 35 -12.28 -5.61 10.15
CA TYR A 35 -10.89 -5.58 10.61
C TYR A 35 -9.87 -5.31 9.49
N SER A 36 -10.29 -5.40 8.23
CA SER A 36 -9.45 -5.07 7.09
C SER A 36 -9.43 -3.56 6.81
N GLU A 37 -10.34 -2.79 7.42
CA GLU A 37 -10.38 -1.34 7.29
C GLU A 37 -9.22 -0.67 8.02
N ARG A 38 -8.53 0.24 7.33
CA ARG A 38 -7.38 0.96 7.90
C ARG A 38 -6.99 2.15 7.05
N ASP A 39 -6.35 3.11 7.69
CA ASP A 39 -5.64 4.20 7.05
C ASP A 39 -4.14 3.87 7.08
N ILE A 40 -3.53 3.71 5.91
CA ILE A 40 -2.11 3.36 5.75
C ILE A 40 -1.32 4.65 5.47
N PRO A 41 -0.46 5.12 6.38
CA PRO A 41 0.37 6.30 6.13
C PRO A 41 1.29 6.10 4.93
N LEU A 42 1.41 7.14 4.10
CA LEU A 42 2.30 7.16 2.96
C LEU A 42 3.66 7.71 3.39
N HIS A 43 4.71 6.92 3.22
CA HIS A 43 6.08 7.32 3.53
C HIS A 43 6.47 8.62 2.81
N SER A 44 7.26 9.46 3.47
CA SER A 44 7.81 10.72 2.90
C SER A 44 8.43 10.54 1.51
N VAL A 45 9.23 9.50 1.27
CA VAL A 45 9.75 9.12 -0.06
C VAL A 45 8.66 9.06 -1.13
N LEU A 46 7.50 8.46 -0.85
CA LEU A 46 6.40 8.39 -1.81
C LEU A 46 5.80 9.78 -2.05
N VAL A 47 5.61 10.57 -0.99
CA VAL A 47 4.91 11.86 -1.04
C VAL A 47 5.80 12.95 -1.65
N GLU A 48 7.00 13.11 -1.11
CA GLU A 48 7.90 14.24 -1.33
C GLU A 48 8.91 13.97 -2.45
N THR A 49 9.57 12.80 -2.43
CA THR A 49 10.59 12.44 -3.40
C THR A 49 9.97 12.00 -4.72
N LEU A 50 9.13 10.97 -4.70
CA LEU A 50 8.55 10.37 -5.91
C LEU A 50 7.31 11.14 -6.40
N GLY A 51 6.74 12.02 -5.57
CA GLY A 51 5.60 12.85 -5.95
C GLY A 51 4.32 12.06 -6.19
N PHE A 52 4.12 10.93 -5.52
CA PHE A 52 2.96 10.06 -5.71
C PHE A 52 1.62 10.80 -5.52
N VAL A 53 1.52 11.70 -4.54
CA VAL A 53 0.31 12.50 -4.34
C VAL A 53 0.07 13.46 -5.52
N LYS A 54 1.13 14.01 -6.12
CA LYS A 54 1.02 14.84 -7.34
C LYS A 54 0.49 14.01 -8.50
N TYR A 55 0.97 12.78 -8.65
CA TYR A 55 0.45 11.81 -9.62
C TYR A 55 -1.05 11.59 -9.42
N VAL A 56 -1.48 11.24 -8.21
CA VAL A 56 -2.90 10.97 -7.93
C VAL A 56 -3.78 12.18 -8.25
N ASN A 57 -3.31 13.39 -7.91
CA ASN A 57 -4.02 14.62 -8.24
C ASN A 57 -4.09 14.86 -9.76
N HIS A 58 -3.05 14.56 -10.51
CA HIS A 58 -3.07 14.63 -11.98
C HIS A 58 -4.10 13.65 -12.57
N ILE A 59 -4.09 12.39 -12.12
CA ILE A 59 -5.09 11.38 -12.53
C ILE A 59 -6.52 11.81 -12.20
N LYS A 60 -6.74 12.44 -11.04
CA LYS A 60 -8.03 13.01 -10.66
C LYS A 60 -8.47 14.13 -11.62
N LYS A 61 -7.56 15.01 -12.03
CA LYS A 61 -7.84 16.08 -13.03
C LYS A 61 -8.19 15.51 -14.41
N MET A 62 -7.64 14.36 -14.78
CA MET A 62 -8.01 13.63 -15.99
C MET A 62 -9.37 12.90 -15.89
N ASN A 63 -10.13 13.13 -14.81
CA ASN A 63 -11.41 12.49 -14.53
C ASN A 63 -11.34 10.95 -14.53
N LYS A 64 -10.23 10.39 -14.05
CA LYS A 64 -10.06 8.94 -13.89
C LYS A 64 -10.36 8.53 -12.45
N GLU A 65 -11.12 7.46 -12.30
CA GLU A 65 -11.55 6.94 -11.00
C GLU A 65 -10.41 6.27 -10.20
N ARG A 66 -9.48 5.61 -10.91
CA ARG A 66 -8.44 4.76 -10.30
C ARG A 66 -7.04 5.32 -10.51
N VAL A 67 -6.17 5.15 -9.52
CA VAL A 67 -4.78 5.60 -9.59
C VAL A 67 -4.06 4.93 -10.77
N PHE A 68 -4.24 3.61 -10.92
CA PHE A 68 -3.70 2.83 -12.04
C PHE A 68 -4.79 2.57 -13.08
N TRP A 69 -5.34 3.65 -13.66
CA TRP A 69 -6.50 3.59 -14.56
C TRP A 69 -6.27 2.83 -15.87
N GLU A 70 -5.02 2.71 -16.32
CA GLU A 70 -4.66 2.00 -17.55
C GLU A 70 -4.74 0.47 -17.42
N LEU A 71 -4.87 -0.06 -16.21
CA LEU A 71 -4.94 -1.50 -15.98
C LEU A 71 -6.31 -2.05 -16.38
N PRO A 72 -6.39 -2.99 -17.33
CA PRO A 72 -7.66 -3.56 -17.74
C PRO A 72 -8.26 -4.43 -16.64
N LYS A 73 -9.59 -4.36 -16.49
CA LYS A 73 -10.34 -5.25 -15.59
C LYS A 73 -10.42 -6.65 -16.21
N VAL A 74 -9.95 -7.67 -15.48
CA VAL A 74 -10.08 -9.08 -15.89
C VAL A 74 -10.93 -9.83 -14.87
N GLY A 75 -12.16 -10.16 -15.26
CA GLY A 75 -13.21 -10.59 -14.32
C GLY A 75 -13.48 -9.49 -13.29
N ASN A 76 -13.44 -9.81 -12.00
CA ASN A 76 -13.65 -8.83 -10.91
C ASN A 76 -12.34 -8.23 -10.35
N LYS A 77 -11.22 -8.32 -11.08
CA LYS A 77 -9.90 -7.88 -10.57
C LYS A 77 -9.13 -7.06 -11.60
N TYR A 78 -8.51 -5.98 -11.16
CA TYR A 78 -7.62 -5.15 -12.00
C TYR A 78 -6.15 -5.58 -11.88
N GLN A 79 -5.75 -6.11 -10.73
CA GLN A 79 -4.36 -6.46 -10.42
C GLN A 79 -3.88 -7.83 -10.95
N LYS A 80 -4.79 -8.64 -11.55
CA LYS A 80 -4.49 -10.03 -11.94
C LYS A 80 -3.31 -10.12 -12.90
N ASN A 81 -3.30 -9.28 -13.94
CA ASN A 81 -2.27 -9.29 -14.96
C ASN A 81 -0.94 -8.75 -14.44
N VAL A 82 -0.96 -7.74 -13.56
CA VAL A 82 0.24 -7.18 -12.91
C VAL A 82 0.98 -8.26 -12.12
N GLY A 83 0.26 -8.98 -11.25
CA GLY A 83 0.87 -10.05 -10.45
C GLY A 83 1.43 -11.18 -11.33
N ARG A 84 0.71 -11.58 -12.38
CA ARG A 84 1.20 -12.61 -13.32
C ARG A 84 2.47 -12.13 -14.04
N PHE A 85 2.44 -10.95 -14.64
CA PHE A 85 3.58 -10.35 -15.32
C PHE A 85 4.81 -10.28 -14.40
N PHE A 86 4.62 -9.75 -13.18
CA PHE A 86 5.71 -9.60 -12.23
C PHE A 86 6.35 -10.96 -11.89
N ASN A 87 5.50 -11.94 -11.54
CA ASN A 87 5.94 -13.23 -11.04
C ASN A 87 6.54 -14.17 -12.09
N THR A 88 6.06 -14.09 -13.34
CA THR A 88 6.44 -15.05 -14.40
C THR A 88 7.41 -14.47 -15.41
N LYS A 89 7.40 -13.15 -15.62
CA LYS A 89 8.27 -12.46 -16.59
C LYS A 89 9.30 -11.58 -15.89
N TYR A 90 8.87 -10.58 -15.12
CA TYR A 90 9.77 -9.56 -14.59
C TYR A 90 10.84 -10.14 -13.66
N LEU A 91 10.44 -10.90 -12.63
CA LEU A 91 11.38 -11.50 -11.67
C LEU A 91 12.42 -12.43 -12.33
N LYS A 92 12.03 -13.14 -13.41
CA LYS A 92 12.97 -13.95 -14.20
C LYS A 92 13.92 -13.06 -15.01
N LYS A 93 13.37 -12.03 -15.67
CA LYS A 93 14.13 -11.08 -16.48
C LYS A 93 15.24 -10.38 -15.68
N VAL A 94 14.96 -10.03 -14.43
CA VAL A 94 15.95 -9.37 -13.54
C VAL A 94 16.81 -10.35 -12.73
N GLY A 95 16.72 -11.66 -13.00
CA GLY A 95 17.57 -12.68 -12.36
C GLY A 95 17.24 -13.00 -10.90
N ILE A 96 16.14 -12.49 -10.35
CA ILE A 96 15.74 -12.72 -8.95
C ILE A 96 15.07 -14.09 -8.76
N LYS A 97 14.40 -14.60 -9.81
CA LYS A 97 13.70 -15.88 -9.78
C LYS A 97 14.41 -16.93 -10.65
N ASP A 98 15.16 -17.79 -9.98
CA ASP A 98 16.01 -18.85 -10.53
C ASP A 98 15.40 -20.26 -10.44
N GLY A 99 14.20 -20.39 -9.87
CA GLY A 99 13.52 -21.67 -9.67
C GLY A 99 13.81 -22.32 -8.32
N ILE A 100 14.81 -21.84 -7.58
CA ILE A 100 15.16 -22.30 -6.23
C ILE A 100 14.46 -21.41 -5.19
N ARG A 101 14.52 -20.09 -5.36
CA ARG A 101 13.89 -19.14 -4.45
C ARG A 101 12.41 -18.97 -4.73
N LYS A 102 11.58 -19.21 -3.69
CA LYS A 102 10.12 -18.96 -3.73
C LYS A 102 9.79 -17.48 -3.55
N VAL A 103 10.18 -16.66 -4.53
CA VAL A 103 9.91 -15.21 -4.56
C VAL A 103 8.71 -14.88 -5.45
N SER A 104 7.94 -13.89 -5.02
CA SER A 104 6.77 -13.37 -5.72
C SER A 104 6.56 -11.88 -5.41
N PHE A 105 5.57 -11.26 -6.04
CA PHE A 105 5.15 -9.90 -5.71
C PHE A 105 4.76 -9.74 -4.24
N HIS A 106 4.23 -10.80 -3.60
CA HIS A 106 3.88 -10.78 -2.17
C HIS A 106 5.12 -10.74 -1.27
N SER A 107 6.30 -11.11 -1.78
CA SER A 107 7.55 -11.06 -1.03
C SER A 107 7.88 -9.65 -0.54
N PHE A 108 7.48 -8.59 -1.25
CA PHE A 108 7.65 -7.21 -0.75
C PHE A 108 6.94 -6.97 0.57
N ARG A 109 5.74 -7.52 0.74
CA ARG A 109 4.99 -7.39 2.00
C ARG A 109 5.69 -8.13 3.13
N HIS A 110 6.18 -9.35 2.88
CA HIS A 110 6.98 -10.07 3.86
C HIS A 110 8.28 -9.33 4.20
N SER A 111 8.93 -8.69 3.22
CA SER A 111 10.11 -7.85 3.49
C SER A 111 9.80 -6.74 4.49
N VAL A 112 8.65 -6.06 4.38
CA VAL A 112 8.21 -5.04 5.37
C VAL A 112 8.04 -5.65 6.75
N GLU A 113 7.40 -6.83 6.85
CA GLU A 113 7.20 -7.53 8.13
C GLU A 113 8.52 -7.90 8.79
N THR A 114 9.42 -8.54 8.05
CA THR A 114 10.76 -8.91 8.50
C THR A 114 11.57 -7.67 8.90
N HIS A 115 11.52 -6.60 8.11
CA HIS A 115 12.24 -5.37 8.38
C HIS A 115 11.82 -4.75 9.71
N LEU A 116 10.52 -4.57 9.92
CA LEU A 116 9.98 -3.98 11.14
C LEU A 116 10.21 -4.89 12.36
N THR A 117 10.13 -6.21 12.18
CA THR A 117 10.44 -7.18 13.23
C THR A 117 11.90 -7.07 13.67
N ASN A 118 12.85 -6.97 12.73
CA ASN A 118 14.27 -6.80 13.03
C ASN A 118 14.57 -5.46 13.72
N HIS A 119 13.70 -4.46 13.56
CA HIS A 119 13.76 -3.18 14.29
C HIS A 119 13.05 -3.22 15.66
N ASN A 120 12.64 -4.41 16.11
CA ASN A 120 11.94 -4.61 17.38
C ASN A 120 10.66 -3.76 17.51
N ILE A 121 9.97 -3.51 16.39
CA ILE A 121 8.70 -2.80 16.39
C ILE A 121 7.61 -3.70 16.96
N ASN A 122 6.69 -3.11 17.72
CA ASN A 122 5.58 -3.85 18.33
C ASN A 122 4.78 -4.61 17.25
N PRO A 123 4.66 -5.95 17.35
CA PRO A 123 3.96 -6.76 16.36
C PRO A 123 2.53 -6.32 16.09
N ARG A 124 1.84 -5.72 17.07
CA ARG A 124 0.48 -5.20 16.87
C ARG A 124 0.42 -4.08 15.83
N PHE A 125 1.40 -3.17 15.83
CA PHE A 125 1.47 -2.11 14.83
C PHE A 125 1.79 -2.68 13.44
N ILE A 126 2.70 -3.65 13.36
CA ILE A 126 3.04 -4.34 12.11
C ILE A 126 1.79 -5.03 11.54
N ASP A 127 1.11 -5.83 12.37
CA ASP A 127 -0.10 -6.54 12.01
C ASP A 127 -1.19 -5.56 11.57
N TYR A 128 -1.36 -4.42 12.26
CA TYR A 128 -2.37 -3.43 11.90
C TYR A 128 -2.04 -2.75 10.55
N LEU A 129 -0.79 -2.30 10.35
CA LEU A 129 -0.33 -1.70 9.10
C LEU A 129 -0.59 -2.63 7.91
N GLN A 130 -0.29 -3.91 8.11
CA GLN A 130 -0.43 -4.92 7.09
C GLN A 130 -1.90 -5.36 6.94
N GLY A 131 -2.75 -5.23 7.96
CA GLY A 131 -4.11 -5.74 7.96
C GLY A 131 -4.17 -7.25 8.25
N HIS A 132 -3.27 -7.73 9.11
CA HIS A 132 -3.40 -9.03 9.74
C HIS A 132 -4.39 -8.97 10.90
N SER A 133 -5.01 -10.12 11.18
CA SER A 133 -5.90 -10.28 12.32
C SER A 133 -5.15 -10.03 13.63
N GLN A 134 -5.71 -9.17 14.47
CA GLN A 134 -5.18 -8.90 15.80
C GLN A 134 -5.52 -10.05 16.77
N LYS A 135 -4.65 -10.30 17.76
CA LYS A 135 -4.88 -11.27 18.84
C LYS A 135 -5.28 -10.56 20.14
N GLY A 136 -6.31 -11.09 20.81
CA GLY A 136 -6.79 -10.60 22.10
C GLY A 136 -7.57 -9.27 22.04
N ILE A 137 -8.21 -8.93 23.16
CA ILE A 137 -9.02 -7.70 23.33
C ILE A 137 -8.19 -6.45 23.02
N GLY A 138 -6.94 -6.45 23.52
CA GLY A 138 -5.97 -5.38 23.32
C GLY A 138 -5.80 -4.99 21.85
N GLY A 139 -5.69 -5.97 20.95
CA GLY A 139 -5.55 -5.73 19.53
C GLY A 139 -6.88 -5.42 18.84
N ASN A 140 -7.94 -6.15 19.18
CA ASN A 140 -9.24 -6.04 18.51
C ASN A 140 -9.98 -4.72 18.79
N VAL A 141 -9.75 -4.11 19.95
CA VAL A 141 -10.44 -2.88 20.37
C VAL A 141 -9.54 -1.67 20.15
N TYR A 142 -8.34 -1.65 20.74
CA TYR A 142 -7.54 -0.43 20.82
C TYR A 142 -6.80 -0.10 19.51
N MET A 143 -6.51 -1.09 18.66
CA MET A 143 -5.84 -0.82 17.39
C MET A 143 -6.77 -0.18 16.36
N LYS A 144 -8.10 -0.36 16.46
CA LYS A 144 -9.07 0.22 15.50
C LYS A 144 -9.00 1.74 15.43
N GLY A 145 -8.68 2.39 16.55
CA GLY A 145 -8.63 3.85 16.67
C GLY A 145 -7.22 4.43 16.57
N ILE A 146 -6.22 3.64 16.14
CA ILE A 146 -4.86 4.17 16.06
C ILE A 146 -4.78 5.29 15.02
N LYS A 147 -4.18 6.41 15.41
CA LYS A 147 -4.02 7.55 14.51
C LYS A 147 -2.94 7.26 13.46
N PRO A 148 -3.11 7.76 12.22
CA PRO A 148 -2.10 7.62 11.17
C PRO A 148 -0.72 8.13 11.56
N GLU A 149 -0.63 9.22 12.32
CA GLU A 149 0.63 9.78 12.83
C GLU A 149 1.41 8.79 13.71
N VAL A 150 0.70 8.02 14.53
CA VAL A 150 1.32 7.00 15.39
C VAL A 150 1.86 5.87 14.52
N LEU A 151 1.06 5.39 13.57
CA LEU A 151 1.49 4.32 12.67
C LEU A 151 2.63 4.76 11.73
N MET A 152 2.67 6.04 11.36
CA MET A 152 3.78 6.65 10.62
C MET A 152 5.06 6.51 11.44
N LYS A 153 5.06 7.05 12.66
CA LYS A 153 6.23 7.09 13.54
C LYS A 153 6.71 5.69 13.97
N GLU A 154 5.78 4.83 14.35
CA GLU A 154 6.07 3.52 14.92
C GLU A 154 6.43 2.47 13.86
N CYS A 155 6.02 2.66 12.60
CA CYS A 155 6.30 1.70 11.52
C CYS A 155 6.87 2.34 10.26
N VAL A 156 6.12 3.21 9.60
CA VAL A 156 6.42 3.61 8.22
C VAL A 156 7.76 4.35 8.14
N ASP A 157 8.06 5.25 9.08
CA ASP A 157 9.32 5.99 9.15
C ASP A 157 10.53 5.10 9.47
N LYS A 158 10.31 3.86 9.91
CA LYS A 158 11.37 2.88 10.21
C LYS A 158 11.74 2.04 8.99
N ILE A 159 11.03 2.20 7.88
CA ILE A 159 11.30 1.46 6.64
C ILE A 159 12.38 2.20 5.84
N ASP A 160 13.61 1.74 6.00
CA ASP A 160 14.75 2.21 5.20
C ASP A 160 15.56 1.02 4.70
N TRP A 161 15.77 0.97 3.39
CA TRP A 161 16.54 -0.07 2.71
C TRP A 161 17.86 0.45 2.15
N GLY A 162 18.27 1.67 2.50
CA GLY A 162 19.48 2.32 1.98
C GLY A 162 19.43 2.60 0.48
N ILE A 163 18.23 2.74 -0.08
CA ILE A 163 18.03 3.00 -1.50
C ILE A 163 18.07 4.50 -1.76
N ASP A 164 18.90 4.92 -2.72
CA ASP A 164 18.89 6.28 -3.25
C ASP A 164 17.70 6.47 -4.21
N TRP A 165 16.63 7.06 -3.68
CA TRP A 165 15.39 7.34 -4.42
C TRP A 165 15.47 8.58 -5.32
N GLU A 166 16.53 9.40 -5.21
CA GLU A 166 16.66 10.66 -5.96
C GLU A 166 16.72 10.41 -7.47
N LYS A 167 17.34 9.30 -7.88
CA LYS A 167 17.44 8.86 -9.28
C LYS A 167 16.09 8.48 -9.89
N LEU A 168 15.05 8.34 -9.08
CA LEU A 168 13.69 7.97 -9.49
C LEU A 168 12.71 9.15 -9.40
N LYS A 169 13.20 10.37 -9.17
CA LYS A 169 12.36 11.57 -9.17
C LYS A 169 11.67 11.78 -10.51
N VAL A 170 10.36 11.96 -10.45
CA VAL A 170 9.55 12.30 -11.61
C VAL A 170 9.70 13.78 -11.93
N ASN A 171 10.03 14.11 -13.17
CA ASN A 171 10.03 15.50 -13.63
C ASN A 171 8.60 15.94 -14.01
N TRP A 172 7.91 16.52 -13.02
CA TRP A 172 6.54 17.03 -13.15
C TRP A 172 6.38 18.23 -14.09
N LYS A 173 7.45 18.79 -14.66
CA LYS A 173 7.34 19.86 -15.67
C LYS A 173 7.05 19.32 -17.08
N ILE A 174 7.24 18.01 -17.29
CA ILE A 174 7.12 17.36 -18.60
C ILE A 174 5.79 16.57 -18.71
N ILE A 175 5.02 16.48 -17.63
CA ILE A 175 3.73 15.76 -17.51
C ILE A 175 2.62 16.78 -17.24
#